data_AF-A0A8J3LLK0-F1
#
_entry.id   AF-A0A8J3LLK0-F1
#
_cell.length_a   1.000
_cell.length_b   1.000
_cell.length_c   1.000
_cell.angle_alpha   90.00
_cell.angle_beta   90.00
_cell.angle_gamma   90.00
#
_symmetry.space_group_name_H-M   'P 1'
#
loop_
_entity.id
_entity.type
_entity.pdbx_description
1 polymer ?
#
loop_
_entity_poly.entity_id
_entity_poly.type
_entity_poly.pdbx_seq_one_letter_code
_entity_poly.pdbx_strand_id
1 'polypeptide(L)'
;MAGKVELVIRFHPVGGDDVSLLSADFSGQEEALEAVARALDERSSLVLKHAKEGPDTNEHGVVLNLANVVSVRVSKTDGETTGPYV
;
A
#
# COMPACT_ATOMS: atom_id res chain seq x y z
N MET A 1 -13.81 -7.29 20.12
CA MET A 1 -12.49 -7.11 19.47
C MET A 1 -12.76 -6.86 17.99
N ALA A 2 -12.79 -5.60 17.56
CA ALA A 2 -12.88 -5.32 16.12
C ALA A 2 -11.57 -5.81 15.50
N GLY A 3 -11.63 -6.78 14.59
CA GLY A 3 -10.44 -7.32 13.94
C GLY A 3 -9.70 -6.18 13.24
N LYS A 4 -8.37 -6.09 13.43
CA LYS A 4 -7.54 -5.19 12.63
C LYS A 4 -7.80 -5.52 11.15
N VAL A 5 -8.25 -4.53 10.39
CA VAL A 5 -8.46 -4.68 8.95
C VAL A 5 -7.09 -4.51 8.31
N GLU A 6 -6.43 -5.62 7.98
CA GLU A 6 -5.23 -5.57 7.13
C GLU A 6 -5.66 -5.16 5.71
N LEU A 7 -5.03 -4.13 5.18
CA LEU A 7 -5.25 -3.63 3.82
C LEU A 7 -4.11 -4.08 2.93
N VAL A 8 -4.44 -4.56 1.73
CA VAL A 8 -3.49 -4.75 0.64
C VAL A 8 -3.26 -3.40 -0.02
N ILE A 9 -2.04 -2.89 0.06
CA ILE A 9 -1.59 -1.68 -0.65
C ILE A 9 -0.64 -2.12 -1.74
N ARG A 10 -1.05 -1.94 -2.99
CA ARG A 10 -0.26 -2.28 -4.17
C ARG A 10 0.24 -1.00 -4.85
N PHE A 11 1.55 -0.95 -5.08
CA PHE A 11 2.24 0.14 -5.76
C PHE A 11 2.67 -0.33 -7.15
N HIS A 12 2.36 0.47 -8.16
CA HIS A 12 2.70 0.22 -9.56
C HIS A 12 3.79 1.20 -10.00
N PRO A 13 5.08 0.83 -9.91
CA PRO A 13 6.17 1.71 -10.28
C PRO A 13 6.36 1.87 -11.79
N VAL A 14 7.01 2.94 -12.21
CA VAL A 14 7.54 3.12 -13.57
C VAL A 14 8.72 2.15 -13.74
N GLY A 15 8.39 0.92 -14.16
CA GLY A 15 9.35 -0.16 -14.37
C GLY A 15 9.65 -0.96 -13.09
N GLY A 16 10.06 -2.21 -13.28
CA GLY A 16 10.18 -3.19 -12.21
C GLY A 16 8.85 -3.91 -11.94
N ASP A 17 8.85 -4.74 -10.90
CA ASP A 17 7.68 -5.49 -10.47
C ASP A 17 6.79 -4.66 -9.54
N ASP A 18 5.48 -4.93 -9.60
CA ASP A 18 4.52 -4.42 -8.63
C ASP A 18 4.93 -4.80 -7.20
N VAL A 19 4.80 -3.83 -6.28
CA VAL A 19 5.04 -4.08 -4.86
C VAL A 19 3.69 -4.16 -4.15
N SER A 20 3.41 -5.30 -3.53
CA SER A 20 2.19 -5.51 -2.73
C SER A 20 2.56 -5.67 -1.26
N LEU A 21 1.94 -4.88 -0.39
CA LEU A 21 2.13 -4.94 1.06
C LEU A 21 0.79 -5.10 1.76
N LEU A 22 0.75 -5.94 2.78
CA LEU A 22 -0.31 -5.89 3.79
C LEU A 22 0.07 -4.84 4.83
N SER A 23 -0.84 -3.92 5.14
CA SER A 23 -0.64 -2.91 6.18
C SER A 23 -1.81 -2.86 7.15
N ALA A 24 -1.49 -2.75 8.44
CA ALA A 24 -2.45 -2.52 9.52
C ALA A 24 -2.36 -1.07 10.09
N ASP A 25 -1.70 -0.16 9.36
CA ASP A 25 -1.52 1.24 9.79
C ASP A 25 -2.80 2.08 9.71
N PHE A 26 -3.80 1.62 8.95
CA PHE A 26 -5.01 2.38 8.66
C PHE A 26 -6.27 1.62 9.10
N SER A 27 -7.31 2.36 9.47
CA SER A 27 -8.60 1.81 9.88
C SER A 27 -9.47 1.40 8.69
N GLY A 28 -9.14 1.88 7.48
CA GLY A 28 -9.89 1.59 6.26
C GLY A 28 -9.23 2.11 4.98
N GLN A 29 -9.82 1.75 3.83
CA GLN A 29 -9.28 2.09 2.51
C GLN A 29 -9.23 3.59 2.25
N GLU A 30 -10.23 4.34 2.72
CA GLU A 30 -10.32 5.80 2.52
C GLU A 30 -9.16 6.52 3.22
N GLU A 31 -8.95 6.25 4.51
CA GLU A 31 -7.82 6.80 5.29
C GLU A 31 -6.47 6.46 4.65
N ALA A 32 -6.30 5.22 4.18
CA ALA A 32 -5.08 4.80 3.48
C ALA A 32 -4.88 5.58 2.16
N LEU A 33 -5.93 5.75 1.36
CA LEU A 33 -5.87 6.52 0.11
C LEU A 33 -5.57 8.00 0.36
N GLU A 34 -6.17 8.61 1.38
CA GLU A 34 -5.87 9.99 1.78
C GLU A 34 -4.41 10.16 2.21
N ALA A 35 -3.89 9.23 3.01
CA ALA A 35 -2.49 9.25 3.43
C ALA A 35 -1.51 9.11 2.23
N VAL A 36 -1.82 8.22 1.29
CA VAL A 36 -1.03 8.03 0.06
C VAL A 36 -1.09 9.28 -0.82
N ALA A 37 -2.29 9.82 -1.06
CA ALA A 37 -2.50 11.02 -1.88
C ALA A 37 -1.76 12.21 -1.27
N ARG A 38 -1.85 12.39 0.05
CA ARG A 38 -1.12 13.43 0.76
C ARG A 38 0.40 13.29 0.59
N ALA A 39 0.94 12.07 0.70
CA ALA A 39 2.36 11.84 0.49
C ALA A 39 2.81 12.17 -0.95
N LEU A 40 1.98 11.87 -1.95
CA LEU A 40 2.21 12.25 -3.35
C LEU A 40 2.20 13.77 -3.52
N ASP A 41 1.18 14.45 -3.00
CA ASP A 41 1.00 15.90 -3.12
C ASP A 41 2.13 16.68 -2.44
N GLU A 42 2.52 16.25 -1.25
CA GLU A 42 3.62 16.84 -0.48
C GLU A 42 5.00 16.41 -0.99
N ARG A 43 5.06 15.50 -1.99
CA ARG A 43 6.29 14.86 -2.49
C ARG A 43 7.14 14.26 -1.35
N SER A 44 6.47 13.75 -0.32
CA SER A 44 7.08 13.14 0.84
C SER A 44 7.12 11.61 0.69
N SER A 45 7.93 10.96 1.52
CA SER A 45 7.86 9.50 1.63
C SER A 45 6.57 9.07 2.32
N LEU A 46 6.05 7.91 1.92
CA LEU A 46 5.02 7.20 2.67
C LEU A 46 5.71 6.28 3.68
N VAL A 47 5.29 6.34 4.94
CA VAL A 47 5.83 5.51 6.00
C VAL A 47 4.74 4.57 6.50
N LEU A 48 4.99 3.27 6.41
CA LEU A 48 4.13 2.22 6.97
C LEU A 48 4.90 1.59 8.14
N LYS A 49 4.34 1.59 9.34
CA LYS A 49 5.00 1.05 10.54
C LYS A 49 4.63 -0.41 10.77
N HIS A 50 3.48 -0.82 10.25
CA HIS A 50 2.91 -2.14 10.44
C HIS A 50 2.64 -2.78 9.08
N ALA A 51 3.72 -3.09 8.35
CA ALA A 51 3.68 -3.68 7.01
C ALA A 51 4.18 -5.13 6.98
N LYS A 52 3.71 -5.90 6.02
CA LYS A 52 4.10 -7.30 5.71
C LYS A 52 4.12 -7.51 4.20
N GLU A 53 5.01 -8.35 3.71
CA GLU A 53 5.08 -8.73 2.29
C GLU A 53 4.01 -9.77 1.90
N GLY A 54 3.49 -10.49 2.89
CA GLY A 54 2.40 -11.46 2.75
C GLY A 54 1.87 -11.96 4.10
N PRO A 55 0.79 -12.77 4.09
CA PRO A 55 0.09 -13.18 5.32
C PRO A 55 0.98 -13.90 6.34
N ASP A 56 1.95 -14.69 5.85
CA ASP A 56 2.84 -15.51 6.67
C ASP A 56 4.23 -14.86 6.89
N THR A 57 4.35 -13.56 6.60
CA THR A 57 5.61 -12.82 6.75
C THR A 57 5.64 -12.00 8.05
N ASN A 58 6.84 -11.69 8.53
CA ASN A 58 7.01 -10.90 9.74
C ASN A 58 6.64 -9.42 9.50
N GLU A 59 5.97 -8.83 10.48
CA GLU A 59 5.67 -7.40 10.49
C GLU A 59 6.95 -6.56 10.61
N HIS A 60 7.03 -5.49 9.82
CA HIS A 60 8.14 -4.56 9.80
C HIS A 60 7.68 -3.16 9.39
N GLY A 61 8.55 -2.17 9.60
CA GLY A 61 8.37 -0.82 9.08
C GLY A 61 9.03 -0.66 7.72
N VAL A 62 8.40 0.11 6.83
CA VAL A 62 8.94 0.45 5.51
C VAL A 62 8.71 1.92 5.19
N VAL A 63 9.67 2.52 4.50
CA VAL A 63 9.59 3.88 3.96
C VAL A 63 9.64 3.77 2.43
N LEU A 64 8.59 4.27 1.77
CA LEU A 64 8.44 4.22 0.33
C LEU A 64 8.57 5.62 -0.26
N ASN A 65 9.46 5.75 -1.25
CA ASN A 65 9.48 6.92 -2.11
C ASN A 65 8.47 6.73 -3.25
N LEU A 66 7.50 7.64 -3.36
CA LEU A 66 6.44 7.55 -4.36
C LEU A 66 6.78 8.24 -5.69
N ALA A 67 7.98 8.81 -5.85
CA ALA A 67 8.36 9.59 -7.03
C ALA A 67 8.24 8.85 -8.38
N ASN A 68 8.36 7.51 -8.36
CA ASN A 68 8.25 6.67 -9.55
C ASN A 68 7.02 5.78 -9.51
N VAL A 69 5.99 6.09 -8.73
CA VAL A 69 4.76 5.30 -8.66
C VAL A 69 3.71 5.92 -9.58
N VAL A 70 3.16 5.14 -10.50
CA VAL A 70 2.13 5.58 -11.47
C VAL A 70 0.74 5.46 -10.87
N SER A 71 0.49 4.39 -10.13
CA SER A 71 -0.78 4.17 -9.46
C SER A 71 -0.60 3.39 -8.16
N VAL A 72 -1.54 3.60 -7.23
CA VAL A 72 -1.64 2.85 -5.98
C VAL A 72 -3.05 2.31 -5.84
N ARG A 73 -3.16 1.03 -5.49
CA ARG A 73 -4.45 0.39 -5.19
C ARG A 73 -4.49 0.01 -3.71
N VAL A 74 -5.61 0.31 -3.05
CA VAL A 74 -5.88 -0.15 -1.68
C VAL A 74 -7.11 -1.06 -1.68
N SER A 75 -6.96 -2.31 -1.25
CA SER A 75 -8.05 -3.28 -1.17
C SER A 75 -8.06 -4.04 0.17
N LYS A 76 -9.21 -4.58 0.57
CA LYS A 76 -9.33 -5.44 1.76
C LYS A 76 -8.89 -6.88 1.50
N THR A 77 -8.86 -7.28 0.23
CA THR A 77 -8.46 -8.62 -0.23
C THR A 77 -7.48 -8.46 -1.37
N ASP A 78 -6.56 -9.41 -1.50
CA ASP A 78 -5.71 -9.50 -2.68
C ASP A 78 -6.54 -10.21 -3.77
N GLY A 79 -7.15 -9.41 -4.65
CA GLY A 79 -7.88 -9.91 -5.81
C GLY A 79 -6.99 -9.90 -7.04
N GLU A 80 -7.14 -10.90 -7.92
CA GLU A 80 -6.54 -10.92 -9.26
C GLU A 80 -6.83 -9.61 -9.99
N THR A 81 -5.81 -9.04 -10.63
CA THR A 81 -5.93 -7.73 -11.29
C THR A 81 -6.11 -7.92 -12.79
N THR A 82 -7.12 -7.25 -13.35
CA THR A 82 -7.25 -6.97 -14.79
C THR A 82 -7.24 -5.45 -14.98
N GLY A 83 -6.48 -4.93 -15.95
CA GLY A 83 -6.44 -3.48 -16.24
C GLY A 83 -5.21 -3.03 -17.03
N PRO A 84 -5.18 -1.76 -17.50
CA PRO A 84 -4.11 -1.22 -18.35
C PRO A 84 -2.82 -0.86 -17.58
N TYR A 85 -2.81 -1.04 -16.26
CA TYR A 85 -1.65 -0.85 -15.39
C TYR A 85 -1.12 -2.18 -14.84
N VAL A 86 -1.47 -3.28 -15.51
CA VAL A 86 -0.93 -4.64 -15.30
C VAL A 86 -0.08 -5.00 -16.52
#